data_AF-U6GMK3-F1
#
_entry.id   AF-U6GMK3-F1
#
_cell.length_a   1.000
_cell.length_b   1.000
_cell.length_c   1.000
_cell.angle_alpha   90.00
_cell.angle_beta   90.00
_cell.angle_gamma   90.00
#
_symmetry.space_group_name_H-M   'P 1'
#
loop_
_entity.id
_entity.type
_entity.pdbx_description
1 polymer ?
#
loop_
_entity_poly.entity_id
_entity_poly.type
_entity_poly.pdbx_seq_one_letter_code
_entity_poly.pdbx_strand_id
1 'polypeptide(L)'
;MAAPLVMRDLSPLFFRFKAEAKEKRLRFSKPSVCVPSPTNRSATNRMCAAMVVQVDALEELHDDLAHIKERMSQLQKVQQRRLLQVFGDSHGDTAIGNEIDTHTASITQLFYRCEVKLQKICPPGVSTGAAAEARMQQNAQKAVAAQLHSLNQAFRQQQKAYLEGKQDV
;
A
#
# COMPACT_ATOMS: atom_id res chain seq x y z
N MET A 1 8.49 -12.24 -30.82
CA MET A 1 9.77 -12.45 -30.11
C MET A 1 10.38 -11.07 -29.83
N ALA A 2 10.24 -10.54 -28.61
CA ALA A 2 10.84 -9.26 -28.24
C ALA A 2 12.34 -9.47 -27.95
N ALA A 3 13.21 -8.67 -28.57
CA ALA A 3 14.65 -8.75 -28.34
C ALA A 3 14.99 -8.36 -26.88
N PRO A 4 15.97 -9.03 -26.24
CA PRO A 4 16.36 -8.70 -24.87
C PRO A 4 16.96 -7.29 -24.80
N LEU A 5 16.43 -6.46 -23.90
CA LEU A 5 16.97 -5.13 -23.63
C LEU A 5 18.35 -5.28 -22.98
N VAL A 6 19.41 -4.96 -23.72
CA VAL A 6 20.78 -4.87 -23.18
C VAL A 6 20.96 -3.51 -22.50
N MET A 7 21.08 -3.49 -21.18
CA MET A 7 21.41 -2.28 -20.41
C MET A 7 22.87 -2.29 -19.96
N ARG A 8 23.52 -1.11 -19.92
CA ARG A 8 24.88 -0.93 -19.39
C ARG A 8 24.85 -0.09 -18.11
N ASP A 9 25.42 -0.60 -17.03
CA ASP A 9 25.56 0.14 -15.78
C ASP A 9 26.73 1.14 -15.86
N LEU A 10 26.41 2.42 -15.63
CA LEU A 10 27.36 3.54 -15.62
C LEU A 10 27.51 4.20 -14.25
N SER A 11 26.77 3.71 -13.25
CA SER A 11 26.81 4.21 -11.88
C SER A 11 28.25 4.25 -11.32
N PRO A 12 29.11 3.23 -11.55
CA PRO A 12 30.49 3.26 -11.05
C PRO A 12 31.34 4.40 -11.62
N LEU A 13 31.22 4.69 -12.93
CA LEU A 13 31.94 5.79 -13.58
C LEU A 13 31.43 7.14 -13.09
N PHE A 14 30.12 7.28 -12.93
CA PHE A 14 29.51 8.49 -12.35
C PHE A 14 30.06 8.80 -10.96
N PHE A 15 30.11 7.80 -10.06
CA PHE A 15 30.62 8.01 -8.71
C PHE A 15 32.11 8.38 -8.70
N ARG A 16 32.93 7.79 -9.58
CA ARG A 16 34.34 8.17 -9.74
C ARG A 16 34.49 9.63 -10.17
N PHE A 17 33.80 10.05 -11.24
CA PHE A 17 33.91 11.42 -11.73
C PHE A 17 33.34 12.44 -10.74
N LYS A 18 32.28 12.09 -10.01
CA LYS A 18 31.73 12.92 -8.94
C LYS A 18 32.73 13.12 -7.80
N ALA A 19 33.46 12.08 -7.41
CA ALA A 19 34.51 12.16 -6.40
C ALA A 19 35.68 13.05 -6.87
N GLU A 20 36.14 12.87 -8.10
CA GLU A 20 37.23 13.65 -8.70
C GLU A 20 36.85 15.14 -8.84
N ALA A 21 35.62 15.45 -9.26
CA ALA A 21 35.12 16.82 -9.34
C ALA A 21 35.03 17.49 -7.95
N LYS A 22 34.60 16.74 -6.92
CA LYS A 22 34.58 17.24 -5.53
C LYS A 22 35.99 17.57 -5.02
N GLU A 23 36.96 16.72 -5.33
CA GLU A 23 38.37 16.94 -4.98
C GLU A 23 38.95 18.18 -5.67
N LYS A 24 38.70 18.36 -6.97
CA LYS A 24 39.14 19.55 -7.73
C LYS A 24 38.51 20.84 -7.20
N ARG A 25 37.24 20.79 -6.76
CA ARG A 25 36.54 21.93 -6.16
C ARG A 25 37.13 22.34 -4.80
N LEU A 26 37.59 21.38 -4.01
CA LEU A 26 38.30 21.63 -2.75
C LEU A 26 39.68 22.27 -2.97
N ARG A 27 40.35 21.96 -4.08
CA ARG A 27 41.69 22.51 -4.40
C ARG A 27 41.65 23.96 -4.93
N PHE A 28 40.50 24.45 -5.43
CA PHE A 28 40.38 25.78 -6.06
C PHE A 28 39.43 26.76 -5.36
N SER A 29 38.68 26.34 -4.33
CA SER A 29 37.80 27.24 -3.58
C SER A 29 38.57 27.97 -2.48
N LYS A 30 38.78 29.28 -2.63
CA LYS A 30 39.10 30.17 -1.50
C LYS A 30 37.94 30.16 -0.49
N PRO A 31 38.19 30.35 0.83
CA PRO A 31 37.13 30.37 1.82
C PRO A 31 36.31 31.65 1.63
N SER A 32 35.16 31.54 0.97
CA SER A 32 34.12 32.56 1.04
C SER A 32 33.37 32.34 2.36
N VAL A 33 33.54 33.27 3.29
CA VAL A 33 32.71 33.38 4.49
C VAL A 33 31.31 33.78 4.03
N CYS A 34 30.48 32.79 3.70
CA CYS A 34 29.05 33.00 3.54
C CYS A 34 28.43 33.05 4.94
N VAL A 35 28.20 34.27 5.42
CA VAL A 35 27.29 34.51 6.55
C VAL A 35 25.90 34.03 6.13
N PRO A 36 25.26 33.10 6.85
CA PRO A 36 23.93 32.63 6.49
C PRO A 36 22.91 33.74 6.80
N SER A 37 22.29 34.27 5.75
CA SER A 37 21.10 35.12 5.87
C SER A 37 19.95 34.29 6.45
N PRO A 38 19.16 34.80 7.43
CA PRO A 38 18.10 34.05 8.07
C PRO A 38 16.84 34.06 7.18
N THR A 39 16.87 33.34 6.07
CA THR A 39 15.67 33.12 5.26
C THR A 39 14.83 31.97 5.83
N ASN A 40 13.84 32.37 6.64
CA ASN A 40 12.51 31.78 6.74
C ASN A 40 12.42 30.24 6.89
N ARG A 41 12.85 29.69 8.04
CA ARG A 41 12.67 28.27 8.44
C ARG A 41 11.20 27.83 8.61
N SER A 42 10.25 28.77 8.62
CA SER A 42 8.84 28.50 8.94
C SER A 42 8.07 27.79 7.82
N ALA A 43 8.40 28.06 6.55
CA ALA A 43 7.70 27.46 5.41
C ALA A 43 8.11 26.01 5.16
N THR A 44 9.41 25.68 5.30
CA THR A 44 9.93 24.32 5.13
C THR A 44 9.45 23.36 6.23
N ASN A 45 9.27 23.85 7.46
CA ASN A 45 8.88 23.02 8.59
C ASN A 45 7.41 22.55 8.50
N ARG A 46 6.51 23.38 7.95
CA ARG A 46 5.09 23.02 7.77
C ARG A 46 4.87 22.06 6.59
N MET A 47 5.71 22.13 5.56
CA MET A 47 5.63 21.27 4.38
C MET A 47 6.00 19.81 4.70
N CYS A 48 7.05 19.59 5.51
CA CYS A 48 7.43 18.24 5.94
C CYS A 48 6.35 17.59 6.81
N ALA A 49 5.72 18.36 7.72
CA ALA A 49 4.73 17.80 8.64
C ALA A 49 3.47 17.29 7.93
N ALA A 50 2.96 18.00 6.92
CA ALA A 50 1.79 17.55 6.16
C ALA A 50 2.07 16.27 5.34
N MET A 51 3.26 16.19 4.74
CA MET A 51 3.68 15.00 3.99
C MET A 51 3.85 13.77 4.90
N VAL A 52 4.44 13.95 6.09
CA VAL A 52 4.61 12.86 7.07
C VAL A 52 3.25 12.28 7.46
N VAL A 53 2.28 13.12 7.86
CA VAL A 53 0.95 12.67 8.26
C VAL A 53 0.21 11.90 7.15
N GLN A 54 0.38 12.32 5.89
CA GLN A 54 -0.23 11.60 4.76
C GLN A 54 0.47 10.29 4.43
N VAL A 55 1.79 10.21 4.62
CA VAL A 55 2.56 8.97 4.45
C VAL A 55 2.18 7.97 5.54
N ASP A 56 2.08 8.40 6.79
CA ASP A 56 1.66 7.56 7.92
C ASP A 56 0.26 6.96 7.65
N ALA A 57 -0.68 7.79 7.18
CA ALA A 57 -2.03 7.32 6.85
C ALA A 57 -2.07 6.35 5.66
N LEU A 58 -1.14 6.47 4.71
CA LEU A 58 -0.99 5.51 3.60
C LEU A 58 -0.38 4.20 4.07
N GLU A 59 0.60 4.25 4.99
CA GLU A 59 1.21 3.06 5.57
C GLU A 59 0.19 2.27 6.40
N GLU A 60 -0.59 2.93 7.24
CA GLU A 60 -1.71 2.30 7.95
C GLU A 60 -2.69 1.60 7.00
N LEU A 61 -2.95 2.21 5.84
CA LEU A 61 -3.85 1.63 4.85
C LEU A 61 -3.23 0.41 4.18
N HIS A 62 -1.91 0.40 3.96
CA HIS A 62 -1.19 -0.77 3.49
C HIS A 62 -1.23 -1.92 4.50
N ASP A 63 -1.11 -1.61 5.79
CA ASP A 63 -1.26 -2.60 6.87
C ASP A 63 -2.68 -3.17 6.91
N ASP A 64 -3.71 -2.32 6.78
CA ASP A 64 -5.10 -2.77 6.70
C ASP A 64 -5.31 -3.71 5.48
N LEU A 65 -4.72 -3.41 4.32
CA LEU A 65 -4.76 -4.29 3.14
C LEU A 65 -4.06 -5.64 3.38
N ALA A 66 -2.92 -5.64 4.08
CA ALA A 66 -2.22 -6.86 4.44
C ALA A 66 -3.07 -7.71 5.40
N HIS A 67 -3.71 -7.07 6.38
CA HIS A 67 -4.62 -7.74 7.30
C HIS A 67 -5.86 -8.32 6.59
N ILE A 68 -6.43 -7.63 5.60
CA ILE A 68 -7.50 -8.19 4.75
C ILE A 68 -7.03 -9.48 4.06
N LYS A 69 -5.85 -9.48 3.45
CA LYS A 69 -5.29 -10.67 2.78
C LYS A 69 -5.13 -11.84 3.76
N GLU A 70 -4.62 -11.56 4.96
CA GLU A 70 -4.47 -12.58 5.99
C GLU A 70 -5.83 -13.16 6.38
N ARG A 71 -6.83 -12.31 6.66
CA ARG A 71 -8.18 -12.76 7.01
C ARG A 71 -8.85 -13.56 5.90
N MET A 72 -8.66 -13.18 4.63
CA MET A 72 -9.13 -13.95 3.48
C MET A 72 -8.50 -15.36 3.46
N SER A 73 -7.21 -15.46 3.76
CA SER A 73 -6.52 -16.76 3.83
C SER A 73 -7.02 -17.63 5.01
N GLN A 74 -7.31 -17.03 6.16
CA GLN A 74 -7.89 -17.72 7.31
C GLN A 74 -9.29 -18.25 6.97
N LEU A 75 -10.12 -17.40 6.37
CA LEU A 75 -11.44 -17.78 5.90
C LEU A 75 -11.38 -18.95 4.91
N GLN A 76 -10.44 -18.93 3.97
CA GLN A 76 -10.27 -20.02 3.00
C GLN A 76 -9.98 -21.36 3.69
N LYS A 77 -9.15 -21.36 4.74
CA LYS A 77 -8.85 -22.56 5.52
C LYS A 77 -10.10 -23.10 6.23
N VAL A 78 -10.91 -22.22 6.82
CA VAL A 78 -12.17 -22.63 7.49
C VAL A 78 -13.18 -23.14 6.47
N GLN A 79 -13.32 -22.47 5.33
CA GLN A 79 -14.17 -22.91 4.21
C GLN A 79 -13.76 -24.30 3.70
N GLN A 80 -12.46 -24.54 3.50
CA GLN A 80 -11.95 -25.85 3.09
C GLN A 80 -12.22 -26.93 4.15
N ARG A 81 -12.00 -26.62 5.44
CA ARG A 81 -12.34 -27.53 6.54
C ARG A 81 -13.82 -27.88 6.51
N ARG A 82 -14.70 -26.92 6.25
CA ARG A 82 -16.15 -27.17 6.15
C ARG A 82 -16.48 -28.14 5.02
N LEU A 83 -15.91 -27.93 3.84
CA LEU A 83 -16.13 -28.81 2.68
C LEU A 83 -15.64 -30.24 2.94
N LEU A 84 -14.57 -30.42 3.72
CA LEU A 84 -14.07 -31.75 4.09
C LEU A 84 -14.87 -32.43 5.20
N GLN A 85 -15.58 -31.66 6.03
CA GLN A 85 -16.36 -32.17 7.17
C GLN A 85 -17.81 -32.52 6.85
N VAL A 86 -18.25 -32.44 5.58
CA VAL A 86 -19.62 -32.75 5.14
C VAL A 86 -20.11 -34.16 5.54
N PHE A 87 -19.21 -35.07 5.95
CA PHE A 87 -19.54 -36.41 6.44
C PHE A 87 -19.55 -36.58 7.99
N GLY A 88 -19.39 -35.50 8.77
CA GLY A 88 -19.29 -35.53 10.24
C GLY A 88 -20.43 -34.83 10.98
N ASP A 89 -20.57 -35.10 12.29
CA ASP A 89 -21.67 -34.68 13.18
C ASP A 89 -22.24 -33.26 12.93
N SER A 90 -23.58 -33.19 12.90
CA SER A 90 -24.38 -31.98 12.61
C SER A 90 -24.13 -30.80 13.56
N HIS A 91 -23.58 -31.03 14.75
CA HIS A 91 -23.21 -29.97 15.72
C HIS A 91 -21.88 -29.27 15.36
N GLY A 92 -20.92 -29.97 14.76
CA GLY A 92 -19.68 -29.34 14.25
C GLY A 92 -19.97 -28.44 13.05
N ASP A 93 -20.97 -28.82 12.28
CA ASP A 93 -21.42 -28.16 11.08
C ASP A 93 -22.04 -26.77 11.37
N THR A 94 -22.81 -26.60 12.44
CA THR A 94 -23.34 -25.28 12.83
C THR A 94 -22.24 -24.35 13.36
N ALA A 95 -21.31 -24.86 14.15
CA ALA A 95 -20.20 -24.08 14.71
C ALA A 95 -19.26 -23.51 13.63
N ILE A 96 -18.87 -24.32 12.65
CA ILE A 96 -18.00 -23.89 11.55
C ILE A 96 -18.73 -22.90 10.62
N GLY A 97 -20.04 -23.06 10.44
CA GLY A 97 -20.86 -22.10 9.70
C GLY A 97 -20.79 -20.70 10.32
N ASN A 98 -21.01 -20.62 11.63
CA ASN A 98 -20.93 -19.37 12.38
C ASN A 98 -19.53 -18.74 12.32
N GLU A 99 -18.46 -19.57 12.33
CA GLU A 99 -17.07 -19.12 12.19
C GLU A 99 -16.84 -18.46 10.81
N ILE A 100 -17.33 -19.10 9.73
CA ILE A 100 -17.27 -18.57 8.36
C ILE A 100 -18.01 -17.24 8.23
N ASP A 101 -19.22 -17.14 8.80
CA ASP A 101 -20.03 -15.92 8.76
C ASP A 101 -19.36 -14.77 9.50
N THR A 102 -18.78 -15.06 10.67
CA THR A 102 -18.04 -14.08 11.47
C THR A 102 -16.83 -13.54 10.72
N HIS A 103 -16.04 -14.42 10.10
CA HIS A 103 -14.90 -14.00 9.28
C HIS A 103 -15.33 -13.19 8.05
N THR A 104 -16.40 -13.61 7.38
CA THR A 104 -16.96 -12.92 6.20
C THR A 104 -17.43 -11.51 6.55
N ALA A 105 -18.16 -11.36 7.66
CA ALA A 105 -18.62 -10.07 8.15
C ALA A 105 -17.44 -9.16 8.54
N SER A 106 -16.44 -9.72 9.24
CA SER A 106 -15.24 -8.98 9.64
C SER A 106 -14.45 -8.46 8.44
N ILE A 107 -14.23 -9.30 7.41
CA ILE A 107 -13.55 -8.89 6.17
C ILE A 107 -14.33 -7.78 5.46
N THR A 108 -15.66 -7.89 5.39
CA THR A 108 -16.52 -6.88 4.77
C THR A 108 -16.41 -5.54 5.49
N GLN A 109 -16.37 -5.55 6.83
CA GLN A 109 -16.14 -4.34 7.63
C GLN A 109 -14.75 -3.73 7.39
N LEU A 110 -13.71 -4.56 7.24
CA LEU A 110 -12.36 -4.09 6.92
C LEU A 110 -12.31 -3.37 5.56
N PHE A 111 -12.96 -3.94 4.53
CA PHE A 111 -13.07 -3.29 3.23
C PHE A 111 -13.72 -1.89 3.35
N TYR A 112 -14.86 -1.80 4.04
CA TYR A 112 -15.55 -0.52 4.24
C TYR A 112 -14.68 0.50 4.99
N ARG A 113 -13.98 0.07 6.05
CA ARG A 113 -13.06 0.94 6.81
C ARG A 113 -11.92 1.45 5.94
N CYS A 114 -11.35 0.60 5.09
CA CYS A 114 -10.31 0.99 4.14
C CYS A 114 -10.83 2.03 3.13
N GLU A 115 -12.03 1.84 2.58
CA GLU A 115 -12.64 2.79 1.64
C GLU A 115 -12.84 4.16 2.30
N VAL A 116 -13.37 4.19 3.53
CA VAL A 116 -13.58 5.44 4.28
C VAL A 116 -12.24 6.12 4.62
N LYS A 117 -11.21 5.36 5.03
CA LYS A 117 -9.86 5.91 5.27
C LYS A 117 -9.25 6.48 3.99
N LEU A 118 -9.32 5.74 2.88
CA LEU A 118 -8.77 6.13 1.58
C LEU A 118 -9.38 7.44 1.05
N GLN A 119 -10.67 7.66 1.28
CA GLN A 119 -11.36 8.91 0.92
C GLN A 119 -10.88 10.10 1.75
N LYS A 120 -10.46 9.88 3.01
CA LYS A 120 -9.99 10.94 3.91
C LYS A 120 -8.54 11.38 3.63
N ILE A 121 -7.69 10.49 3.10
CA ILE A 121 -6.27 10.78 2.86
C ILE A 121 -6.06 11.89 1.82
N CYS A 122 -6.93 11.97 0.79
CA CYS A 122 -6.91 13.05 -0.18
C CYS A 122 -8.34 13.40 -0.58
N PRO A 123 -8.99 14.36 0.11
CA PRO A 123 -10.30 14.82 -0.28
C PRO A 123 -10.25 15.39 -1.70
N PRO A 124 -11.22 15.06 -2.57
CA PRO A 124 -11.23 15.54 -3.94
C PRO A 124 -11.21 17.07 -3.98
N GLY A 125 -10.21 17.64 -4.66
CA GLY A 125 -10.08 19.09 -4.84
C GLY A 125 -9.12 19.81 -3.88
N VAL A 126 -8.53 19.13 -2.89
CA VAL A 126 -7.56 19.74 -1.97
C VAL A 126 -6.14 19.47 -2.45
N SER A 127 -5.54 20.45 -3.14
CA SER A 127 -4.10 20.42 -3.47
C SER A 127 -3.32 21.28 -2.47
N THR A 128 -2.91 20.68 -1.37
CA THR A 128 -2.03 21.32 -0.39
C THR A 128 -0.58 20.96 -0.70
N GLY A 129 0.06 21.69 -1.61
CA GLY A 129 1.47 21.47 -1.92
C GLY A 129 1.90 21.92 -3.31
N ALA A 130 3.18 21.71 -3.63
CA ALA A 130 3.67 21.90 -4.99
C ALA A 130 3.00 20.89 -5.93
N ALA A 131 2.78 21.26 -7.20
CA ALA A 131 2.06 20.42 -8.17
C ALA A 131 2.62 18.99 -8.32
N ALA A 132 3.91 18.79 -8.04
CA ALA A 132 4.55 17.48 -8.04
C ALA A 132 4.11 16.59 -6.85
N GLU A 133 3.97 17.17 -5.66
CA GLU A 133 3.57 16.46 -4.44
C GLU A 133 2.11 16.02 -4.53
N ALA A 134 1.24 16.90 -5.00
CA ALA A 134 -0.17 16.58 -5.24
C ALA A 134 -0.32 15.40 -6.23
N ARG A 135 0.52 15.37 -7.29
CA ARG A 135 0.54 14.23 -8.24
C ARG A 135 1.04 12.95 -7.60
N MET A 136 2.10 13.02 -6.78
CA MET A 136 2.64 11.86 -6.08
C MET A 136 1.59 11.25 -5.15
N GLN A 137 0.90 12.07 -4.37
CA GLN A 137 -0.18 11.65 -3.48
C GLN A 137 -1.36 11.04 -4.23
N GLN A 138 -1.79 11.69 -5.32
CA GLN A 138 -2.86 11.16 -6.16
C GLN A 138 -2.50 9.80 -6.77
N ASN A 139 -1.25 9.62 -7.19
CA ASN A 139 -0.77 8.35 -7.74
C ASN A 139 -0.70 7.26 -6.66
N ALA A 140 -0.20 7.59 -5.46
CA ALA A 140 -0.20 6.67 -4.33
C ALA A 140 -1.63 6.24 -3.95
N GLN A 141 -2.56 7.19 -3.85
CA GLN A 141 -3.97 6.91 -3.59
C GLN A 141 -4.58 5.99 -4.66
N LYS A 142 -4.34 6.27 -5.95
CA LYS A 142 -4.81 5.42 -7.05
C LYS A 142 -4.25 4.00 -6.97
N ALA A 143 -2.97 3.86 -6.62
CA ALA A 143 -2.34 2.55 -6.47
C ALA A 143 -2.99 1.75 -5.34
N VAL A 144 -3.22 2.38 -4.18
CA VAL A 144 -3.89 1.72 -3.05
C VAL A 144 -5.36 1.40 -3.37
N ALA A 145 -6.07 2.31 -4.04
CA ALA A 145 -7.43 2.08 -4.51
C ALA A 145 -7.52 0.85 -5.43
N ALA A 146 -6.59 0.74 -6.38
CA ALA A 146 -6.52 -0.40 -7.30
C ALA A 146 -6.26 -1.71 -6.56
N GLN A 147 -5.37 -1.71 -5.56
CA GLN A 147 -5.10 -2.88 -4.72
C GLN A 147 -6.33 -3.29 -3.89
N LEU A 148 -7.00 -2.33 -3.25
CA LEU A 148 -8.21 -2.57 -2.48
C LEU A 148 -9.32 -3.17 -3.35
N HIS A 149 -9.53 -2.61 -4.55
CA HIS A 149 -10.52 -3.12 -5.49
C HIS A 149 -10.20 -4.52 -5.98
N SER A 150 -8.94 -4.79 -6.31
CA SER A 150 -8.47 -6.13 -6.71
C SER A 150 -8.71 -7.17 -5.60
N LEU A 151 -8.44 -6.81 -4.33
CA LEU A 151 -8.73 -7.69 -3.19
C LEU A 151 -10.22 -7.93 -2.99
N ASN A 152 -11.05 -6.89 -3.15
CA ASN A 152 -12.50 -7.04 -3.08
C ASN A 152 -13.02 -8.00 -4.16
N GLN A 153 -12.49 -7.89 -5.39
CA GLN A 153 -12.83 -8.80 -6.47
C GLN A 153 -12.38 -10.24 -6.17
N ALA A 154 -11.16 -10.44 -5.68
CA ALA A 154 -10.65 -11.75 -5.29
C ALA A 154 -11.49 -12.36 -4.16
N PHE A 155 -11.91 -11.56 -3.18
CA PHE A 155 -12.79 -12.01 -2.10
C PHE A 155 -14.15 -12.47 -2.61
N ARG A 156 -14.78 -11.71 -3.53
CA ARG A 156 -16.04 -12.12 -4.15
C ARG A 156 -15.90 -13.43 -4.93
N GLN A 157 -14.79 -13.60 -5.65
CA GLN A 157 -14.50 -14.85 -6.36
C GLN A 157 -14.31 -16.03 -5.41
N GLN A 158 -13.58 -15.83 -4.30
CA GLN A 158 -13.40 -16.84 -3.26
C GLN A 158 -14.75 -17.27 -2.64
N GLN A 159 -15.61 -16.32 -2.31
CA GLN A 159 -16.95 -16.61 -1.76
C GLN A 159 -17.81 -17.36 -2.76
N LYS A 160 -17.80 -16.92 -4.03
CA LYS A 160 -18.53 -17.59 -5.11
C LYS A 160 -18.07 -19.04 -5.26
N ALA A 161 -16.76 -19.28 -5.33
CA ALA A 161 -16.20 -20.62 -5.46
C ALA A 161 -16.55 -21.52 -4.27
N TYR A 162 -16.58 -20.97 -3.04
CA TYR A 162 -17.03 -21.71 -1.86
C TYR A 162 -18.50 -22.11 -1.94
N LEU A 163 -19.38 -21.20 -2.39
CA LEU A 163 -20.81 -21.49 -2.55
C LEU A 163 -21.07 -22.51 -3.65
N GLU A 164 -20.37 -22.42 -4.79
CA GLU A 164 -20.44 -23.41 -5.88
C GLU A 164 -19.93 -24.77 -5.42
N GLY A 165 -18.76 -24.82 -4.75
CA GLY A 165 -18.22 -26.07 -4.22
C GLY A 165 -19.09 -26.72 -3.13
N LYS A 166 -19.95 -25.95 -2.45
CA LYS A 166 -20.97 -26.49 -1.53
C LYS A 166 -22.18 -27.10 -2.26
N GLN A 167 -22.40 -26.75 -3.52
CA GLN A 167 -23.53 -27.22 -4.33
C GLN A 167 -23.19 -28.50 -5.12
N ASP A 168 -21.91 -28.73 -5.43
CA ASP A 168 -21.42 -29.90 -6.18
C ASP A 168 -21.06 -31.12 -5.30
N VAL A 169 -21.11 -30.98 -3.97
CA VAL A 169 -20.86 -32.05 -2.97
C VAL A 169 -22.19 -32.51 -2.38
#